data_AF-A0A161TLK0-F1
#
_entry.id   AF-A0A161TLK0-F1
#
_cell.length_a   1.000
_cell.length_b   1.000
_cell.length_c   1.000
_cell.angle_alpha   90.00
_cell.angle_beta   90.00
_cell.angle_gamma   90.00
#
_symmetry.space_group_name_H-M   'P 1'
#
loop_
_entity.id
_entity.type
_entity.pdbx_description
1 polymer ?
#
loop_
_entity_poly.entity_id
_entity_poly.type
_entity_poly.pdbx_seq_one_letter_code
_entity_poly.pdbx_strand_id
1 'polypeptide(L)' 'MSHIIPRALSRLFPVFSSPVSTLPTLAEARALAALLVSRGKRVSIAPAAHGYTVAEVAR' A
#
# COMPACT_ATOMS: atom_id res chain seq x y z
N MET A 1 -24.02 -11.52 -14.92
CA MET A 1 -22.70 -11.45 -15.60
C MET A 1 -21.63 -11.32 -14.54
N SER A 2 -20.79 -12.34 -14.39
CA SER A 2 -19.77 -12.44 -13.34
C SER A 2 -18.57 -11.56 -13.71
N HIS A 3 -18.45 -10.38 -13.11
CA HIS A 3 -17.29 -9.50 -13.28
C HIS A 3 -16.09 -10.10 -12.54
N ILE A 4 -15.32 -10.93 -13.23
CA ILE A 4 -14.02 -11.40 -12.74
C ILE A 4 -13.06 -10.22 -12.88
N ILE A 5 -13.01 -9.36 -11.86
CA ILE A 5 -11.99 -8.31 -11.77
C ILE A 5 -10.64 -9.03 -11.68
N PRO A 6 -9.71 -8.79 -12.62
CA PRO A 6 -8.43 -9.47 -12.60
C PRO A 6 -7.68 -9.09 -11.33
N ARG A 7 -7.24 -10.08 -10.54
CA ARG A 7 -6.46 -9.90 -9.29
C ARG A 7 -5.26 -8.96 -9.45
N ALA A 8 -4.75 -8.80 -10.67
CA ALA A 8 -3.70 -7.85 -11.00
C ALA A 8 -4.14 -6.38 -10.85
N LEU A 9 -5.40 -6.06 -11.20
CA LEU A 9 -5.93 -4.71 -11.12
C LEU A 9 -6.24 -4.29 -9.68
N SER A 10 -6.73 -5.21 -8.83
CA SER A 10 -6.86 -4.99 -7.38
C SER A 10 -5.53 -4.79 -6.67
N ARG A 11 -4.41 -5.14 -7.32
CA ARG A 11 -3.04 -4.91 -6.84
C ARG A 11 -2.51 -3.52 -7.24
N LEU A 12 -3.02 -2.96 -8.34
CA LEU A 12 -2.70 -1.62 -8.84
C LEU A 12 -3.56 -0.55 -8.16
N PHE A 13 -4.80 -0.88 -7.85
CA PHE A 13 -5.73 -0.02 -7.11
C PHE A 13 -6.43 -0.86 -6.06
N PRO A 14 -5.86 -0.99 -4.85
CA PRO A 14 -6.62 -1.47 -3.71
C PRO A 14 -7.83 -0.55 -3.60
N VAL A 15 -9.03 -1.14 -3.63
CA VAL A 15 -10.34 -0.46 -3.69
C VAL A 15 -10.51 0.62 -2.61
N PHE A 16 -9.66 0.58 -1.57
CA PHE A 16 -9.43 1.64 -0.60
C PHE A 16 -7.94 1.73 -0.25
N SER A 17 -7.18 2.46 -1.06
CA SER A 17 -5.77 2.78 -0.80
C SER A 17 -5.66 4.23 -0.35
N SER A 18 -5.68 4.48 0.96
CA SER A 18 -5.37 5.80 1.48
C SER A 18 -3.84 5.94 1.57
N PRO A 19 -3.20 6.82 0.77
CA PRO A 19 -1.77 7.04 0.87
C PRO A 19 -1.47 7.62 2.25
N VAL A 20 -0.75 6.87 3.08
CA VAL A 20 -0.41 7.30 4.45
C VAL A 20 0.77 8.27 4.40
N SER A 21 1.80 7.91 3.62
CA SER A 21 2.98 8.77 3.41
C SER A 21 3.82 8.27 2.23
N THR A 22 4.51 9.21 1.56
CA THR A 22 5.53 8.92 0.55
C THR A 22 6.89 9.23 1.16
N LEU A 23 7.77 8.23 1.23
CA LEU A 23 9.08 8.30 1.88
C LEU A 23 10.19 8.16 0.84
N PRO A 24 11.31 8.89 1.00
CA PRO A 24 12.38 8.90 0.01
C PRO A 24 13.14 7.56 -0.06
N THR A 25 13.19 6.79 1.03
CA THR A 25 13.96 5.54 1.10
C THR A 25 13.10 4.32 1.42
N LEU A 26 13.53 3.15 0.90
CA LEU A 26 12.86 1.86 1.18
C LEU A 26 12.93 1.48 2.67
N ALA A 27 14.02 1.85 3.34
CA ALA A 27 14.24 1.57 4.75
C ALA A 27 13.19 2.29 5.62
N GLU A 28 12.94 3.58 5.36
CA GLU A 28 11.90 4.33 6.05
C GLU A 28 10.50 3.79 5.74
N ALA A 29 10.22 3.47 4.47
CA ALA A 29 8.94 2.88 4.09
C ALA A 29 8.68 1.55 4.80
N ARG A 30 9.73 0.73 4.99
CA ARG A 30 9.65 -0.50 5.79
C ARG A 30 9.43 -0.24 7.27
N ALA A 31 10.11 0.74 7.86
CA ALA A 31 9.93 1.09 9.27
C ALA A 31 8.50 1.58 9.54
N LEU A 32 7.97 2.44 8.66
CA LEU A 32 6.60 2.92 8.74
C LEU A 32 5.60 1.78 8.55
N ALA A 33 5.85 0.89 7.57
CA ALA A 33 4.99 -0.27 7.36
C ALA A 33 4.97 -1.20 8.58
N ALA A 34 6.13 -1.47 9.20
CA ALA A 34 6.21 -2.29 10.40
C ALA A 34 5.44 -1.68 11.58
N LEU A 35 5.52 -0.35 11.76
CA LEU A 35 4.76 0.38 12.78
C LEU A 35 3.24 0.32 12.53
N LEU A 36 2.81 0.41 11.27
CA LEU A 36 1.39 0.32 10.93
C LEU A 36 0.86 -1.10 11.12
N VAL A 37 1.65 -2.12 10.77
CA VAL A 37 1.32 -3.53 11.02
C VAL A 37 1.21 -3.83 12.51
N SER A 38 2.11 -3.30 13.36
CA SER A 38 2.01 -3.50 14.81
C SER A 38 0.78 -2.83 15.42
N ARG A 39 0.24 -1.80 14.77
CA ARG A 39 -1.05 -1.16 15.10
C ARG A 39 -2.27 -1.89 14.53
N GLY A 40 -2.08 -3.05 13.91
CA GLY A 40 -3.15 -3.87 13.32
C GLY A 40 -3.63 -3.37 11.96
N LYS A 41 -2.91 -2.43 11.33
CA LYS A 41 -3.23 -1.95 9.98
C LYS A 41 -2.60 -2.84 8.92
N ARG A 42 -3.31 -3.03 7.80
CA ARG A 42 -2.76 -3.69 6.62
C ARG A 42 -2.21 -2.63 5.69
N VAL A 43 -0.95 -2.77 5.31
CA VAL A 43 -0.25 -1.79 4.48
C VAL A 43 0.47 -2.44 3.32
N SER A 44 0.58 -1.72 2.23
CA SER A 44 1.36 -2.08 1.05
C SER A 44 2.40 -1.01 0.76
N ILE A 45 3.59 -1.42 0.35
CA ILE A 45 4.64 -0.52 -0.09
C ILE A 45 4.71 -0.64 -1.62
N ALA A 46 4.57 0.48 -2.30
CA ALA A 46 4.68 0.57 -3.75
C ALA A 46 5.77 1.58 -4.14
N PRO A 47 6.58 1.30 -5.18
CA PRO A 47 7.47 2.30 -5.75
C PRO A 47 6.65 3.43 -6.39
N ALA A 48 7.03 4.67 -6.11
CA ALA A 48 6.41 5.87 -6.66
C ALA A 48 7.39 6.62 -7.57
N ALA A 49 6.90 7.62 -8.32
CA ALA A 49 7.75 8.44 -9.19
C ALA A 49 8.94 9.09 -8.43
N HIS A 50 8.76 9.36 -7.14
CA HIS A 50 9.81 9.81 -6.23
C HIS A 50 9.71 9.04 -4.91
N GLY A 51 10.52 8.00 -4.73
CA GLY A 51 10.60 7.21 -3.49
C GLY A 51 9.58 6.06 -3.42
N TYR A 52 9.06 5.81 -2.21
CA TYR A 52 8.19 4.68 -1.88
C TYR A 52 6.94 5.18 -1.17
N THR A 53 5.78 4.83 -1.70
CA THR A 53 4.49 5.12 -1.06
C THR A 53 4.08 3.95 -0.18
N VAL A 54 3.74 4.26 1.07
CA VAL A 54 3.06 3.31 1.97
C VAL A 54 1.57 3.62 1.96
N ALA A 55 0.77 2.66 1.49
CA ALA A 55 -0.67 2.78 1.44
C ALA A 55 -1.34 1.78 2.38
N GLU A 56 -2.36 2.24 3.11
CA GLU A 56 -3.23 1.35 3.88
C GLU A 56 -4.17 0.62 2.91
N VAL A 57 -4.30 -0.69 3.09
CA VAL A 57 -5.19 -1.56 2.31
C VAL A 57 -6.38 -1.94 3.19
N ALA A 58 -7.49 -1.23 3.04
CA ALA A 58 -8.75 -1.64 3.65
C ALA A 58 -9.35 -2.83 2.89
N ARG A 59 -9.99 -3.74 3.64
CA ARG A 59 -10.57 -4.98 3.13
C ARG A 59 -11.89 -4.73 2.41
#